data_AF-A0A7X9BY41-F1
#
_entry.id   AF-A0A7X9BY41-F1
#
_cell.length_a   1.000
_cell.length_b   1.000
_cell.length_c   1.000
_cell.angle_alpha   90.00
_cell.angle_beta   90.00
_cell.angle_gamma   90.00
#
_symmetry.space_group_name_H-M   'P 1'
#
loop_
_entity.id
_entity.type
_entity.pdbx_description
1 polymer ?
#
loop_
_entity_poly.entity_id
_entity_poly.type
_entity_poly.pdbx_seq_one_letter_code
_entity_poly.pdbx_strand_id
1 'polypeptide(L)' 'METARKIERMNCPTCGRRLFDKEEGAYGFTREKCRVCKSTWRIDLAKNKFTLIAGKAVQRR' A
#
# COMPACT_ATOMS: atom_id res chain seq x y z
N MET A 1 9.83 13.68 23.34
CA MET A 1 8.60 14.00 22.59
C MET A 1 8.38 12.88 21.60
N GLU A 2 7.65 11.85 22.01
CA GLU A 2 7.17 10.83 21.08
C GLU A 2 6.02 11.47 20.30
N THR A 3 6.35 12.12 19.18
CA THR A 3 5.33 12.48 18.20
C THR A 3 4.68 11.18 17.79
N ALA A 4 3.45 10.94 18.23
CA ALA A 4 2.62 9.87 17.71
C ALA A 4 2.51 10.10 16.20
N ARG A 5 3.42 9.49 15.44
CA ARG A 5 3.48 9.62 14.00
C ARG A 5 2.13 9.15 13.48
N LYS A 6 1.41 10.02 12.78
CA LYS A 6 0.08 9.68 12.28
C LYS A 6 0.21 8.41 11.45
N ILE A 7 -0.57 7.39 11.79
CA ILE A 7 -0.54 6.12 11.08
C ILE A 7 -1.53 6.24 9.91
N GLU A 8 -1.02 6.27 8.68
CA GLU A 8 -1.83 6.25 7.47
C GLU A 8 -2.15 4.80 7.09
N ARG A 9 -3.44 4.46 7.09
CA ARG A 9 -3.91 3.12 6.71
C ARG A 9 -3.93 2.97 5.20
N MET A 10 -3.09 2.09 4.67
CA MET A 10 -3.05 1.81 3.24
C MET A 10 -3.99 0.67 2.88
N ASN A 11 -4.84 0.92 1.89
CA ASN A 11 -5.77 -0.07 1.36
C ASN A 11 -5.29 -0.59 0.02
N CYS A 12 -5.58 -1.87 -0.25
CA CYS A 12 -5.27 -2.51 -1.52
C CYS A 12 -6.13 -1.87 -2.63
N PRO A 13 -5.52 -1.35 -3.72
CA PRO A 13 -6.28 -0.71 -4.79
C PRO A 13 -7.18 -1.68 -5.57
N THR A 14 -6.98 -3.00 -5.46
CA THR A 14 -7.86 -3.99 -6.12
C THR A 14 -9.11 -4.34 -5.33
N CYS A 15 -8.98 -4.51 -4.02
CA CYS A 15 -10.06 -5.08 -3.21
C CYS A 15 -10.50 -4.19 -2.05
N GLY A 16 -9.90 -3.01 -1.90
CA GLY A 16 -10.21 -2.04 -0.84
C GLY A 16 -9.85 -2.52 0.58
N ARG A 17 -9.39 -3.76 0.76
CA ARG A 17 -8.98 -4.30 2.06
C ARG A 17 -7.65 -3.72 2.51
N ARG A 18 -7.47 -3.57 3.83
CA ARG A 18 -6.22 -3.12 4.46
C ARG A 18 -5.03 -3.93 3.94
N LEU A 19 -3.99 -3.24 3.48
CA LEU A 19 -2.74 -3.82 3.03
C LEU A 19 -1.73 -3.78 4.18
N PHE A 20 -1.41 -2.57 4.64
CA PHE A 20 -0.56 -2.27 5.79
C PHE A 20 -0.90 -0.87 6.32
N ASP A 21 -0.27 -0.49 7.41
CA ASP A 21 -0.27 0.88 7.87
C ASP A 21 1.14 1.41 7.76
N LYS A 22 1.26 2.66 7.35
CA LYS A 22 2.54 3.35 7.28
C LYS A 22 2.57 4.48 8.29
N GLU A 23 3.75 4.76 8.81
CA GLU A 23 3.97 5.95 9.62
C GLU A 23 4.08 7.20 8.73
N GLU A 24 3.58 8.33 9.24
CA GLU A 24 3.76 9.65 8.62
C GLU A 24 5.25 9.98 8.48
N GLY A 25 5.66 10.30 7.25
CA GLY A 25 7.07 10.55 6.89
C GLY A 25 7.83 9.32 6.39
N ALA A 26 7.19 8.15 6.27
CA ALA A 26 7.83 6.99 5.64
C ALA A 26 8.18 7.26 4.16
N TYR A 27 9.40 6.91 3.77
CA TYR A 27 9.93 7.12 2.42
C TYR A 27 10.51 5.83 1.85
N GLY A 28 10.73 5.81 0.53
CA GLY A 28 11.26 4.67 -0.20
C GLY A 28 10.19 3.76 -0.80
N PHE A 29 10.64 2.64 -1.37
CA PHE A 29 9.79 1.67 -2.02
C PHE A 29 9.60 0.45 -1.12
N THR A 30 8.35 0.08 -0.85
CA THR A 30 8.03 -1.22 -0.26
C THR A 30 7.36 -2.13 -1.28
N ARG A 31 7.56 -3.43 -1.11
CA ARG A 31 6.87 -4.45 -1.90
C ARG A 31 5.94 -5.20 -0.97
N GLU A 32 4.65 -5.12 -1.23
CA GLU A 32 3.68 -5.77 -0.37
C GLU A 32 2.62 -6.55 -1.13
N LYS A 33 2.33 -7.73 -0.59
CA LYS A 33 1.34 -8.64 -1.13
C LYS A 33 0.05 -8.54 -0.32
N CYS A 34 -1.05 -8.27 -1.00
CA CYS A 34 -2.37 -8.31 -0.40
C CYS A 34 -2.71 -9.74 0.02
N ARG A 35 -3.09 -9.95 1.28
CA ARG A 35 -3.50 -11.27 1.79
C ARG A 35 -4.83 -11.76 1.21
N VAL A 36 -5.69 -10.83 0.77
CA VAL A 36 -7.04 -11.14 0.25
C VAL A 36 -7.02 -11.43 -1.24
N CYS A 37 -6.66 -10.43 -2.07
CA CYS A 37 -6.65 -10.60 -3.53
C CYS A 37 -5.36 -11.23 -4.09
N LYS A 38 -4.39 -11.54 -3.21
CA LYS A 38 -3.08 -12.12 -3.55
C LYS A 38 -2.24 -11.29 -4.55
N SER A 39 -2.61 -10.03 -4.80
CA SER A 39 -1.86 -9.13 -5.69
C SER A 39 -0.69 -8.47 -4.96
N THR A 40 0.44 -8.37 -5.65
CA THR A 40 1.71 -7.82 -5.17
C THR A 40 1.91 -6.44 -5.77
N TRP A 41 2.12 -5.47 -4.89
CA TRP A 41 2.27 -4.05 -5.22
C TRP A 41 3.65 -3.56 -4.84
N ARG A 42 4.25 -2.75 -5.70
CA ARG A 42 5.33 -1.84 -5.32
C ARG A 42 4.70 -0.52 -4.92
N ILE A 43 4.80 -0.17 -3.65
CA ILE A 43 4.29 1.08 -3.11
C ILE A 43 5.45 2.04 -2.93
N ASP A 44 5.35 3.21 -3.54
CA ASP A 44 6.20 4.36 -3.22
C ASP A 44 5.59 5.08 -2.01
N LEU A 45 6.25 4.98 -0.85
CA LEU A 45 5.73 5.48 0.43
C LEU A 45 5.68 7.02 0.47
N ALA A 46 6.57 7.67 -0.28
CA ALA A 46 6.64 9.12 -0.39
C ALA A 46 5.47 9.71 -1.19
N LYS A 47 5.11 9.09 -2.33
CA LYS A 47 4.02 9.57 -3.21
C LYS A 47 2.73 8.78 -3.08
N ASN A 48 2.66 7.80 -2.17
CA ASN A 48 1.54 6.86 -2.04
C ASN A 48 1.16 6.19 -3.37
N LYS A 49 2.14 5.94 -4.24
CA LYS A 49 1.91 5.43 -5.59
C LYS A 49 2.02 3.91 -5.61
N PHE A 50 0.95 3.26 -6.05
CA PHE A 50 0.90 1.80 -6.18
C PHE A 50 1.19 1.38 -7.62
N THR A 51 2.24 0.58 -7.80
CA THR A 51 2.57 -0.06 -9.09
C THR A 51 2.32 -1.54 -8.95
N LEU A 52 1.46 -2.11 -9.80
CA LEU A 52 1.22 -3.54 -9.78
C LEU A 52 2.46 -4.27 -10.27
N ILE A 53 3.00 -5.18 -9.46
CA ILE A 53 4.08 -6.08 -9.89
C ILE A 53 3.49 -7.36 -10.43
N ALA A 54 2.54 -7.96 -9.71
CA ALA A 54 1.96 -9.26 -10.06
C ALA A 54 0.58 -9.42 -9.43
N GLY A 55 -0.36 -10.06 -10.13
CA GLY A 55 -1.69 -10.35 -9.60
C GLY A 55 -2.80 -9.86 -10.51
N LYS A 56 -4.01 -9.74 -9.94
CA LYS A 56 -5.18 -9.27 -10.70
C LYS A 56 -5.03 -7.77 -10.91
N ALA A 57 -4.67 -7.38 -12.12
CA ALA A 57 -4.76 -5.99 -12.53
C ALA A 57 -6.20 -5.52 -12.33
N VAL A 58 -6.36 -4.36 -11.71
CA VAL A 58 -7.68 -3.75 -11.54
C VAL A 58 -8.22 -3.50 -12.94
N GLN A 59 -9.15 -4.34 -13.37
CA GLN A 59 -9.97 -4.06 -14.53
C GLN A 59 -10.93 -2.95 -14.07
N ARG A 60 -10.51 -1.69 -14.24
CA ARG A 60 -11.39 -0.53 -14.04
C ARG A 60 -12.55 -0.73 -14.99
N ARG A 61 -13.71 -1.04 -14.43
CA ARG A 61 -14.98 -1.15 -15.15
C ARG A 61 -15.70 0.18 -15.06
#